data_AF-W2XSW4-F1
#
_entry.id   AF-W2XSW4-F1
#
_cell.length_a   1.000
_cell.length_b   1.000
_cell.length_c   1.000
_cell.angle_alpha   90.00
_cell.angle_beta   90.00
_cell.angle_gamma   90.00
#
_symmetry.space_group_name_H-M   'P 1'
#
loop_
_entity.id
_entity.type
_entity.pdbx_description
1 polymer ?
#
loop_
_entity_poly.entity_id
_entity_poly.type
_entity_poly.pdbx_seq_one_letter_code
_entity_poly.pdbx_strand_id
1 'polypeptide(L)'
;TRSATMKFLLQVLATTAVTVGNAAALKNGVQLSETFGGPHGNKYSDLELVGPGQTVQAITIRSGERVNGVGLDITDTSGQKVNLYHGGRGGDKNTLTLGAGEYISAIEAHWGEKDSHTRIKYIRFNTTEGNTISGGNPTENIGVDTAPAGYQLGGFVGYSAKELDSVGAIWTSITPVSEA
;
A
#
# COMPACT_ATOMS: atom_id res chain seq x y z
N THR A 1 -21.77 -34.90 -39.27
CA THR A 1 -21.45 -34.44 -37.90
C THR A 1 -21.03 -32.98 -38.01
N ARG A 2 -21.82 -32.07 -37.43
CA ARG A 2 -21.76 -30.63 -37.74
C ARG A 2 -20.54 -29.95 -37.11
N SER A 3 -19.89 -29.12 -37.93
CA SER A 3 -18.86 -28.14 -37.61
C SER A 3 -19.29 -27.15 -36.51
N ALA A 4 -18.35 -26.77 -35.64
CA ALA A 4 -18.39 -25.50 -34.92
C ALA A 4 -16.95 -25.04 -34.61
N THR A 5 -16.39 -24.24 -35.51
CA THR A 5 -15.16 -23.46 -35.31
C THR A 5 -15.47 -22.32 -34.33
N MET A 6 -14.92 -22.34 -33.13
CA MET A 6 -15.12 -21.29 -32.13
C MET A 6 -14.15 -20.13 -32.41
N LYS A 7 -14.67 -19.03 -32.96
CA LYS A 7 -13.96 -17.74 -33.09
C LYS A 7 -13.79 -17.11 -31.71
N PHE A 8 -12.56 -17.06 -31.21
CA PHE A 8 -12.22 -16.20 -30.07
C PHE A 8 -12.18 -14.75 -30.54
N LEU A 9 -13.17 -13.95 -30.16
CA LEU A 9 -13.20 -12.51 -30.33
C LEU A 9 -12.39 -11.88 -29.18
N LEU A 10 -11.25 -11.26 -29.49
CA LEU A 10 -10.59 -10.32 -28.57
C LEU A 10 -11.48 -9.08 -28.45
N GLN A 11 -12.15 -8.91 -27.31
CA GLN A 11 -12.76 -7.64 -26.94
C GLN A 11 -11.71 -6.79 -26.22
N VAL A 12 -11.19 -5.78 -26.89
CA VAL A 12 -10.39 -4.72 -26.25
C VAL A 12 -11.38 -3.74 -25.63
N LEU A 13 -11.53 -3.79 -24.31
CA LEU A 13 -12.29 -2.83 -23.54
C LEU A 13 -11.38 -1.61 -23.28
N ALA A 14 -11.55 -0.55 -24.07
CA ALA A 14 -10.89 0.73 -23.78
C ALA A 14 -11.72 1.50 -22.74
N THR A 15 -11.36 1.38 -21.48
CA THR A 15 -11.92 2.22 -20.40
C THR A 15 -11.20 3.56 -20.39
N THR A 16 -11.87 4.61 -20.87
CA THR A 16 -11.48 5.99 -20.57
C THR A 16 -11.88 6.32 -19.14
N ALA A 17 -10.90 6.38 -18.23
CA ALA A 17 -11.10 6.94 -16.90
C ALA A 17 -11.05 8.47 -16.98
N VAL A 18 -12.15 9.14 -16.66
CA VAL A 18 -12.16 10.59 -16.42
C VAL A 18 -11.97 10.79 -14.92
N THR A 19 -10.76 11.17 -14.50
CA THR A 19 -10.47 11.47 -13.09
C THR A 19 -10.77 12.94 -12.79
N VAL A 20 -11.97 13.22 -12.27
CA VAL A 20 -12.23 14.50 -11.59
C VAL A 20 -12.01 14.29 -10.10
N GLY A 21 -10.81 14.62 -9.63
CA GLY A 21 -10.44 14.49 -8.21
C GLY A 21 -9.08 15.07 -7.79
N ASN A 22 -8.30 15.70 -8.68
CA ASN A 22 -6.87 15.93 -8.42
C ASN A 22 -6.51 17.32 -7.86
N ALA A 23 -7.42 18.29 -7.83
CA ALA A 23 -7.03 19.66 -7.50
C ALA A 23 -6.68 19.89 -6.02
N ALA A 24 -7.30 19.15 -5.08
CA ALA A 24 -7.07 19.33 -3.65
C ALA A 24 -5.82 18.56 -3.14
N ALA A 25 -5.57 17.35 -3.65
CA ALA A 25 -4.40 16.54 -3.30
C ALA A 25 -3.07 17.17 -3.75
N LEU A 26 -3.07 17.91 -4.86
CA LEU A 26 -1.91 18.66 -5.36
C LEU A 26 -1.47 19.77 -4.40
N LYS A 27 -2.36 20.32 -3.57
CA LYS A 27 -2.04 21.51 -2.76
C LYS A 27 -1.16 21.19 -1.53
N ASN A 28 -1.25 19.96 -1.00
CA ASN A 28 -0.54 19.57 0.23
C ASN A 28 0.44 18.41 0.02
N GLY A 29 0.53 17.83 -1.18
CA GLY A 29 1.48 16.75 -1.49
C GLY A 29 1.21 15.44 -0.75
N VAL A 30 0.01 15.26 -0.19
CA VAL A 30 -0.41 14.05 0.55
C VAL A 30 -1.79 13.60 0.05
N GLN A 31 -1.94 12.32 -0.26
CA GLN A 31 -3.18 11.71 -0.69
C GLN A 31 -3.40 10.37 0.00
N LEU A 32 -4.59 10.15 0.55
CA LEU A 32 -4.98 8.86 1.12
C LEU A 32 -5.56 7.96 0.02
N SER A 33 -5.19 6.68 0.03
CA SER A 33 -5.90 5.66 -0.73
C SER A 33 -7.21 5.26 -0.03
N GLU A 34 -7.99 4.39 -0.68
CA GLU A 34 -8.96 3.57 0.03
C GLU A 34 -8.27 2.71 1.10
N THR A 35 -9.02 2.35 2.15
CA THR A 35 -8.53 1.45 3.21
C THR A 35 -9.14 0.08 3.01
N PHE A 36 -8.29 -0.96 2.98
CA PHE A 36 -8.67 -2.35 2.81
C PHE A 36 -8.71 -3.06 4.17
N GLY A 37 -9.64 -3.99 4.39
CA GLY A 37 -9.80 -4.74 5.65
C GLY A 37 -10.94 -4.23 6.53
N GLY A 38 -10.81 -4.34 7.87
CA GLY A 38 -11.87 -3.90 8.80
C GLY A 38 -11.38 -3.28 10.11
N PRO A 39 -12.31 -2.75 10.94
CA PRO A 39 -11.99 -1.82 12.04
C PRO A 39 -11.78 -2.49 13.41
N HIS A 40 -11.25 -3.72 13.46
CA HIS A 40 -11.31 -4.55 14.68
C HIS A 40 -10.06 -4.48 15.60
N GLY A 41 -9.08 -3.62 15.26
CA GLY A 41 -7.91 -3.32 16.08
C GLY A 41 -7.93 -1.91 16.68
N ASN A 42 -6.75 -1.39 17.05
CA ASN A 42 -6.57 0.02 17.39
C ASN A 42 -6.31 0.82 16.11
N LYS A 43 -6.96 1.99 15.99
CA LYS A 43 -6.71 2.91 14.88
C LYS A 43 -5.26 3.41 14.93
N TYR A 44 -4.62 3.48 13.77
CA TYR A 44 -3.31 4.09 13.58
C TYR A 44 -3.31 4.99 12.34
N SER A 45 -2.38 5.94 12.30
CA SER A 45 -2.20 6.85 11.16
C SER A 45 -0.81 7.49 11.22
N ASP A 46 -0.09 7.45 10.10
CA ASP A 46 1.20 8.14 9.95
C ASP A 46 1.07 9.56 9.39
N LEU A 47 -0.15 10.08 9.17
CA LEU A 47 -0.40 11.38 8.52
C LEU A 47 0.37 12.58 9.10
N GLU A 48 0.64 12.58 10.41
CA GLU A 48 1.38 13.66 11.08
C GLU A 48 2.90 13.42 11.10
N LEU A 49 3.34 12.26 10.62
CA LEU A 49 4.74 11.81 10.61
C LEU A 49 5.37 11.82 9.21
N VAL A 50 4.54 11.96 8.16
CA VAL A 50 4.95 11.82 6.76
C VAL A 50 4.56 13.04 5.94
N GLY A 51 5.33 13.33 4.91
CA GLY A 51 5.10 14.50 4.08
C GLY A 51 5.77 14.44 2.71
N PRO A 52 5.52 15.44 1.86
CA PRO A 52 6.15 15.52 0.54
C PRO A 52 7.67 15.69 0.65
N GLY A 53 8.41 15.06 -0.26
CA GLY A 53 9.87 15.16 -0.31
C GLY A 53 10.63 14.23 0.63
N GLN A 54 9.94 13.44 1.47
CA GLN A 54 10.59 12.38 2.23
C GLN A 54 11.10 11.26 1.29
N THR A 55 11.97 10.39 1.80
CA THR A 55 12.45 9.21 1.06
C THR A 55 12.14 7.94 1.84
N VAL A 56 11.73 6.88 1.14
CA VAL A 56 11.51 5.55 1.73
C VAL A 56 12.70 4.66 1.43
N GLN A 57 13.37 4.20 2.49
CA GLN A 57 14.60 3.42 2.40
C GLN A 57 14.33 1.92 2.43
N ALA A 58 13.30 1.49 3.15
CA ALA A 58 12.93 0.09 3.23
C ALA A 58 11.46 -0.09 3.58
N ILE A 59 10.90 -1.22 3.16
CA ILE A 59 9.61 -1.72 3.59
C ILE A 59 9.76 -3.07 4.26
N THR A 60 9.07 -3.27 5.37
CA THR A 60 9.03 -4.52 6.12
C THR A 60 7.62 -5.07 6.16
N ILE A 61 7.47 -6.35 5.87
CA ILE A 61 6.25 -7.13 6.13
C ILE A 61 6.60 -8.16 7.20
N ARG A 62 5.71 -8.33 8.18
CA ARG A 62 5.67 -9.52 9.03
C ARG A 62 4.46 -10.35 8.69
N SER A 63 4.65 -11.63 8.40
CA SER A 63 3.54 -12.52 8.07
C SER A 63 3.78 -13.97 8.46
N GLY A 64 2.70 -14.65 8.80
CA GLY A 64 2.60 -16.11 8.81
C GLY A 64 1.41 -16.51 7.95
N GLU A 65 0.40 -17.15 8.55
CA GLU A 65 -0.88 -17.41 7.87
C GLU A 65 -1.59 -16.12 7.41
N ARG A 66 -1.32 -14.99 8.07
CA ARG A 66 -1.91 -13.67 7.87
C ARG A 66 -0.82 -12.61 7.99
N VAL A 67 -1.14 -11.37 7.64
CA VAL A 67 -0.22 -10.24 7.84
C VAL A 67 -0.26 -9.81 9.30
N ASN A 68 0.88 -9.94 9.97
CA ASN A 68 1.05 -9.53 11.36
C ASN A 68 1.33 -8.04 11.48
N GLY A 69 2.07 -7.46 10.53
CA GLY A 69 2.41 -6.05 10.57
C GLY A 69 3.15 -5.57 9.33
N VAL A 70 3.20 -4.24 9.18
CA VAL A 70 3.89 -3.53 8.12
C VAL A 70 4.69 -2.38 8.71
N GLY A 71 5.78 -2.00 8.05
CA GLY A 71 6.55 -0.83 8.44
C GLY A 71 7.40 -0.26 7.32
N LEU A 72 7.75 1.02 7.47
CA LEU A 72 8.64 1.74 6.59
C LEU A 72 9.80 2.32 7.39
N ASP A 73 11.00 2.23 6.83
CA ASP A 73 12.11 3.08 7.23
C ASP A 73 12.14 4.27 6.28
N ILE A 74 11.92 5.47 6.80
CA ILE A 74 11.91 6.70 6.01
C ILE A 74 13.02 7.65 6.47
N THR A 75 13.44 8.53 5.57
CA THR A 75 14.21 9.73 5.91
C THR A 75 13.37 10.94 5.55
N ASP A 76 13.07 11.78 6.55
CA ASP A 76 12.31 13.00 6.32
C ASP A 76 13.15 14.08 5.60
N THR A 77 12.53 15.22 5.29
CA THR A 77 13.18 16.32 4.56
C THR A 77 14.29 17.01 5.36
N SER A 78 14.35 16.82 6.69
CA SER A 78 15.44 17.30 7.54
C SER A 78 16.63 16.34 7.58
N GLY A 79 16.49 15.15 7.00
CA GLY A 79 17.50 14.08 7.05
C GLY A 79 17.36 13.16 8.25
N GLN A 80 16.30 13.29 9.07
CA GLN A 80 16.05 12.43 10.21
C GLN A 80 15.47 11.09 9.77
N LYS A 81 16.02 10.00 10.30
CA LYS A 81 15.52 8.64 10.07
C LYS A 81 14.35 8.35 11.01
N VAL A 82 13.24 7.90 10.46
CA VAL A 82 12.03 7.54 11.20
C VAL A 82 11.63 6.12 10.83
N ASN A 83 11.33 5.30 11.84
CA ASN A 83 10.75 3.98 11.65
C ASN A 83 9.25 4.05 11.94
N LEU A 84 8.44 3.75 10.93
CA LEU A 84 6.99 3.61 11.03
C LEU A 84 6.67 2.10 11.11
N TYR A 85 5.86 1.69 12.07
CA TYR A 85 5.52 0.27 12.22
C TYR A 85 4.15 0.06 12.85
N HIS A 86 3.32 -0.76 12.22
CA HIS A 86 1.97 -1.09 12.66
C HIS A 86 1.74 -2.60 12.71
N GLY A 87 0.93 -3.05 13.65
CA GLY A 87 0.66 -4.47 13.91
C GLY A 87 1.57 -5.14 14.94
N GLY A 88 1.48 -6.46 15.04
CA GLY A 88 2.18 -7.25 16.04
C GLY A 88 3.57 -7.72 15.58
N ARG A 89 4.33 -8.34 16.50
CA ARG A 89 5.67 -8.89 16.23
C ARG A 89 5.69 -10.39 15.89
N GLY A 90 4.51 -11.00 15.72
CA GLY A 90 4.38 -12.38 15.23
C GLY A 90 4.81 -12.54 13.77
N GLY A 91 4.79 -13.78 13.27
CA GLY A 91 5.18 -14.11 11.90
C GLY A 91 6.65 -13.89 11.59
N ASP A 92 7.03 -14.26 10.37
CA ASP A 92 8.39 -14.09 9.87
C ASP A 92 8.57 -12.69 9.31
N LYS A 93 9.77 -12.12 9.51
CA LYS A 93 10.11 -10.78 9.01
C LYS A 93 10.70 -10.89 7.61
N ASN A 94 10.11 -10.16 6.67
CA ASN A 94 10.69 -9.92 5.36
C ASN A 94 10.88 -8.41 5.16
N THR A 95 12.03 -8.00 4.64
CA THR A 95 12.36 -6.59 4.43
C THR A 95 12.96 -6.42 3.04
N LEU A 96 12.43 -5.48 2.28
CA LEU A 96 12.98 -5.03 1.00
C LEU A 96 13.60 -3.66 1.21
N THR A 97 14.91 -3.56 0.99
CA THR A 97 15.64 -2.28 0.94
C THR A 97 15.56 -1.72 -0.47
N LEU A 98 15.18 -0.46 -0.59
CA LEU A 98 15.03 0.23 -1.87
C LEU A 98 16.39 0.74 -2.36
N GLY A 99 16.60 0.64 -3.67
CA GLY A 99 17.73 1.24 -4.37
C GLY A 99 17.62 2.77 -4.47
N ALA A 100 18.67 3.41 -4.96
CA ALA A 100 18.68 4.86 -5.15
C ALA A 100 17.64 5.27 -6.20
N GLY A 101 16.69 6.14 -5.82
CA GLY A 101 15.62 6.61 -6.70
C GLY A 101 14.47 5.62 -6.91
N GLU A 102 14.57 4.40 -6.38
CA GLU A 102 13.48 3.44 -6.35
C GLU A 102 12.42 3.90 -5.33
N TYR A 103 11.15 3.72 -5.67
CA TYR A 103 10.04 3.97 -4.74
C TYR A 103 8.91 2.97 -4.93
N ILE A 104 8.13 2.78 -3.86
CA ILE A 104 6.96 1.91 -3.87
C ILE A 104 5.80 2.66 -4.52
N SER A 105 5.24 2.07 -5.58
CA SER A 105 4.24 2.69 -6.45
C SER A 105 2.88 2.00 -6.42
N ALA A 106 2.78 0.82 -5.80
CA ALA A 106 1.51 0.12 -5.67
C ALA A 106 1.42 -0.69 -4.36
N ILE A 107 0.19 -0.82 -3.87
CA ILE A 107 -0.20 -1.71 -2.78
C ILE A 107 -1.32 -2.62 -3.27
N GLU A 108 -1.25 -3.89 -2.89
CA GLU A 108 -2.34 -4.86 -3.00
C GLU A 108 -2.55 -5.51 -1.64
N ALA A 109 -3.80 -5.56 -1.17
CA ALA A 109 -4.16 -6.17 0.09
C ALA A 109 -5.36 -7.10 -0.09
N HIS A 110 -5.28 -8.27 0.55
CA HIS A 110 -6.36 -9.22 0.58
C HIS A 110 -6.83 -9.40 2.02
N TRP A 111 -8.14 -9.48 2.24
CA TRP A 111 -8.70 -9.61 3.60
C TRP A 111 -9.73 -10.71 3.72
N GLY A 112 -9.99 -11.11 4.96
CA GLY A 112 -11.01 -12.09 5.29
C GLY A 112 -11.22 -12.20 6.79
N GLU A 113 -12.26 -12.93 7.19
CA GLU A 113 -12.60 -13.10 8.59
C GLU A 113 -11.67 -14.10 9.29
N LYS A 114 -11.42 -13.87 10.57
CA LYS A 114 -10.86 -14.81 11.53
C LYS A 114 -11.48 -14.54 12.89
N ASP A 115 -12.19 -15.52 13.45
CA ASP A 115 -12.81 -15.41 14.77
C ASP A 115 -13.64 -14.12 14.92
N SER A 116 -14.51 -13.85 13.92
CA SER A 116 -15.34 -12.64 13.83
C SER A 116 -14.60 -11.31 13.70
N HIS A 117 -13.31 -11.32 13.38
CA HIS A 117 -12.51 -10.13 13.09
C HIS A 117 -12.02 -10.15 11.64
N THR A 118 -12.21 -9.05 10.91
CA THR A 118 -11.58 -8.87 9.60
C THR A 118 -10.09 -8.62 9.74
N ARG A 119 -9.28 -9.38 9.00
CA ARG A 119 -7.81 -9.29 9.02
C ARG A 119 -7.25 -9.20 7.62
N ILE A 120 -6.13 -8.50 7.46
CA ILE A 120 -5.31 -8.60 6.26
C ILE A 120 -4.67 -9.99 6.22
N LYS A 121 -5.04 -10.76 5.21
CA LYS A 121 -4.58 -12.14 5.00
C LYS A 121 -3.32 -12.17 4.16
N TYR A 122 -3.21 -11.27 3.18
CA TYR A 122 -2.06 -11.10 2.32
C TYR A 122 -1.86 -9.64 1.95
N ILE A 123 -0.61 -9.25 1.74
CA ILE A 123 -0.25 -7.92 1.25
C ILE A 123 0.93 -8.03 0.29
N ARG A 124 0.95 -7.14 -0.72
CA ARG A 124 2.02 -7.02 -1.69
C ARG A 124 2.29 -5.55 -1.99
N PHE A 125 3.56 -5.23 -2.20
CA PHE A 125 4.02 -3.93 -2.69
C PHE A 125 4.89 -4.11 -3.91
N ASN A 126 4.74 -3.22 -4.89
CA ASN A 126 5.59 -3.16 -6.07
C ASN A 126 6.33 -1.83 -6.11
N THR A 127 7.56 -1.86 -6.62
CA THR A 127 8.39 -0.68 -6.81
C THR A 127 8.48 -0.28 -8.28
N THR A 128 9.01 0.91 -8.54
CA THR A 128 9.30 1.38 -9.89
C THR A 128 10.37 0.60 -10.63
N GLU A 129 11.29 -0.05 -9.92
CA GLU A 129 12.34 -0.88 -10.51
C GLU A 129 11.88 -2.32 -10.76
N GLY A 130 10.58 -2.61 -10.57
CA GLY A 130 9.99 -3.93 -10.78
C GLY A 130 10.26 -4.92 -9.65
N ASN A 131 10.78 -4.47 -8.50
CA ASN A 131 10.91 -5.29 -7.31
C ASN A 131 9.55 -5.44 -6.62
N THR A 132 9.37 -6.59 -5.97
CA THR A 132 8.15 -6.92 -5.23
C THR A 132 8.50 -7.48 -3.87
N ILE A 133 7.71 -7.11 -2.85
CA ILE A 133 7.67 -7.78 -1.56
C ILE A 133 6.22 -8.14 -1.22
N SER A 134 6.02 -9.35 -0.70
CA SER A 134 4.69 -9.82 -0.29
C SER A 134 4.78 -10.75 0.92
N GLY A 135 3.64 -10.98 1.57
CA GLY A 135 3.53 -11.94 2.67
C GLY A 135 2.08 -12.29 2.99
N GLY A 136 1.88 -13.44 3.64
CA GLY A 136 0.56 -13.98 3.97
C GLY A 136 -0.05 -14.87 2.89
N ASN A 137 -1.37 -15.13 2.97
CA ASN A 137 -2.11 -16.00 2.05
C ASN A 137 -3.23 -15.24 1.33
N PRO A 138 -3.25 -15.22 -0.01
CA PRO A 138 -4.31 -14.57 -0.79
C PRO A 138 -5.71 -15.09 -0.46
N THR A 139 -6.69 -14.19 -0.52
CA THR A 139 -8.14 -14.49 -0.45
C THR A 139 -8.88 -13.83 -1.62
N GLU A 140 -10.20 -14.05 -1.69
CA GLU A 140 -11.06 -13.51 -2.75
C GLU A 140 -11.41 -12.03 -2.59
N ASN A 141 -11.33 -11.47 -1.37
CA ASN A 141 -11.51 -10.03 -1.19
C ASN A 141 -10.17 -9.34 -1.44
N ILE A 142 -10.09 -8.56 -2.52
CA ILE A 142 -8.87 -7.96 -3.03
C ILE A 142 -9.08 -6.46 -3.19
N GLY A 143 -8.09 -5.69 -2.76
CA GLY A 143 -7.98 -4.26 -2.99
C GLY A 143 -6.62 -3.94 -3.56
N VAL A 144 -6.58 -3.06 -4.55
CA VAL A 144 -5.35 -2.59 -5.19
C VAL A 144 -5.44 -1.09 -5.29
N ASP A 145 -4.35 -0.41 -4.97
CA ASP A 145 -4.22 1.03 -5.19
C ASP A 145 -2.82 1.36 -5.70
N THR A 146 -2.74 2.39 -6.55
CA THR A 146 -1.48 2.82 -7.19
C THR A 146 -1.23 4.28 -6.91
N ALA A 147 0.02 4.62 -6.62
CA ALA A 147 0.44 5.99 -6.42
C ALA A 147 0.05 6.86 -7.63
N PRO A 148 -0.53 8.06 -7.41
CA PRO A 148 -0.66 9.05 -8.46
C PRO A 148 0.71 9.39 -9.08
N ALA A 149 0.70 9.90 -10.31
CA ALA A 149 1.93 10.35 -10.96
C ALA A 149 2.67 11.38 -10.09
N GLY A 150 3.95 11.13 -9.80
CA GLY A 150 4.79 11.98 -8.94
C GLY A 150 4.69 11.68 -7.44
N TYR A 151 4.00 10.62 -7.04
CA TYR A 151 3.86 10.20 -5.64
C TYR A 151 4.52 8.84 -5.38
N GLN A 152 4.82 8.59 -4.12
CA GLN A 152 5.30 7.31 -3.58
C GLN A 152 4.50 6.91 -2.34
N LEU A 153 4.57 5.64 -1.93
CA LEU A 153 4.10 5.25 -0.61
C LEU A 153 4.92 5.99 0.44
N GLY A 154 4.27 6.77 1.29
CA GLY A 154 4.93 7.53 2.35
C GLY A 154 4.67 7.01 3.76
N GLY A 155 3.50 6.41 3.98
CA GLY A 155 3.08 5.90 5.28
C GLY A 155 1.79 5.11 5.18
N PHE A 156 1.21 4.76 6.33
CA PHE A 156 0.00 3.97 6.39
C PHE A 156 -1.07 4.60 7.30
N VAL A 157 -2.33 4.27 7.00
CA VAL A 157 -3.48 4.43 7.89
C VAL A 157 -4.19 3.09 8.05
N GLY A 158 -4.90 2.87 9.16
CA GLY A 158 -5.69 1.66 9.32
C GLY A 158 -5.98 1.29 10.76
N TYR A 159 -6.18 -0.02 10.98
CA TYR A 159 -6.42 -0.61 12.29
C TYR A 159 -5.49 -1.81 12.48
N SER A 160 -4.91 -1.94 13.68
CA SER A 160 -4.06 -3.08 14.00
C SER A 160 -4.02 -3.39 15.49
N ALA A 161 -3.65 -4.62 15.82
CA ALA A 161 -3.30 -5.03 17.17
C ALA A 161 -2.19 -6.10 17.13
N LYS A 162 -2.51 -7.36 17.45
CA LYS A 162 -1.58 -8.49 17.31
C LYS A 162 -1.30 -8.85 15.84
N GLU A 163 -2.20 -8.45 14.95
CA GLU A 163 -2.14 -8.60 13.50
C GLU A 163 -2.64 -7.31 12.84
N LEU A 164 -2.48 -7.20 11.52
CA LEU A 164 -3.00 -6.08 10.74
C LEU A 164 -4.47 -6.34 10.40
N ASP A 165 -5.37 -5.46 10.84
CA ASP A 165 -6.82 -5.59 10.62
C ASP A 165 -7.27 -4.86 9.35
N SER A 166 -6.66 -3.70 9.07
CA SER A 166 -6.82 -2.95 7.84
C SER A 166 -5.59 -2.11 7.50
N VAL A 167 -5.48 -1.72 6.23
CA VAL A 167 -4.39 -0.87 5.71
C VAL A 167 -4.88 -0.01 4.55
N GLY A 168 -4.52 1.28 4.59
CA GLY A 168 -4.55 2.20 3.47
C GLY A 168 -3.17 2.84 3.32
N ALA A 169 -2.81 3.18 2.08
CA ALA A 169 -1.60 3.92 1.76
C ALA A 169 -1.81 5.42 1.99
N ILE A 170 -0.78 6.06 2.54
CA ILE A 170 -0.58 7.50 2.45
C ILE A 170 0.40 7.72 1.31
N TRP A 171 -0.07 8.23 0.18
CA TRP A 171 0.77 8.64 -0.93
C TRP A 171 1.33 10.04 -0.66
N THR A 172 2.64 10.19 -0.70
CA THR A 172 3.31 11.49 -0.57
C THR A 172 4.00 11.87 -1.87
N SER A 173 3.98 13.15 -2.21
CA SER A 173 4.69 13.67 -3.38
C SER A 173 6.19 13.41 -3.22
N ILE A 174 6.82 12.89 -4.28
CA ILE A 174 8.26 12.61 -4.32
C ILE A 174 9.05 13.92 -4.21
N THR A 175 8.56 14.98 -4.85
CA THR A 175 9.15 16.31 -4.72
C THR A 175 8.52 17.07 -3.57
N PRO A 176 9.28 17.86 -2.79
CA PRO A 176 8.73 18.79 -1.81
C PRO A 176 7.68 19.69 -2.46
N VAL A 177 6.56 19.92 -1.77
CA VAL A 177 5.58 20.93 -2.15
C VAL A 177 5.87 22.15 -1.30
N SER A 178 6.07 23.32 -1.92
CA SER A 178 6.21 24.56 -1.16
C SER A 178 4.94 24.82 -0.38
N GLU A 179 5.05 25.08 0.93
CA GLU A 179 3.93 25.62 1.69
C GLU A 179 3.49 26.93 1.03
N ALA A 180 2.19 27.03 0.74
CA ALA A 180 1.58 28.23 0.14
C ALA A 180 1.41 29.34 1.17
#